data_AF-E4ZM21-F1
#
_entry.id   AF-E4ZM21-F1
#
_cell.length_a   1.000
_cell.length_b   1.000
_cell.length_c   1.000
_cell.angle_alpha   90.00
_cell.angle_beta   90.00
_cell.angle_gamma   90.00
#
_symmetry.space_group_name_H-M   'P 1'
#
loop_
_entity.id
_entity.type
_entity.pdbx_description
1 polymer ?
#
loop_
_entity_poly.entity_id
_entity_poly.type
_entity_poly.pdbx_seq_one_letter_code
_entity_poly.pdbx_strand_id
1 'polypeptide(L)'
;MRSNTTLLVPGIVASITWQPFPKKIAQRARELSPDLIDADADVDRIIIEMNYAFTPQSLARVLGWQTEGKLSDAYLPVFMNCGFYRQDYFGRLRPESRALAKRVAQDVDPNGLFCTRTGG
;
A
#
# COMPACT_ATOMS: atom_id res chain seq x y z
N MET A 1 8.59 -15.73 21.57
CA MET A 1 9.57 -14.69 21.88
C MET A 1 8.82 -13.38 22.09
N ARG A 2 8.67 -12.90 23.34
CA ARG A 2 8.05 -11.59 23.65
C ARG A 2 9.16 -10.68 24.17
N SER A 3 9.38 -9.54 23.51
CA SER A 3 10.35 -8.53 23.94
C SER A 3 9.73 -7.70 25.07
N ASN A 4 10.44 -7.56 26.19
CA ASN A 4 10.00 -6.82 27.40
C ASN A 4 10.29 -5.30 27.34
N THR A 5 10.57 -4.75 26.16
CA THR A 5 10.89 -3.33 25.99
C THR A 5 9.87 -2.65 25.09
N THR A 6 8.75 -2.22 25.67
CA THR A 6 7.90 -1.20 25.04
C THR A 6 8.41 0.16 25.47
N LEU A 7 9.14 0.83 24.57
CA LEU A 7 9.55 2.23 24.79
C LEU A 7 8.30 3.11 24.67
N LEU A 8 7.89 3.73 25.78
CA LEU A 8 6.82 4.72 25.77
C LEU A 8 7.35 5.98 25.07
N VAL A 9 6.93 6.22 23.84
CA VAL A 9 7.23 7.45 23.12
C VAL A 9 5.96 8.30 23.05
N PRO A 10 5.88 9.42 23.79
CA PRO A 10 4.73 10.31 23.74
C PRO A 10 4.46 10.79 22.31
N GLY A 11 3.21 10.74 21.87
CA GLY A 11 2.80 11.16 20.53
C GLY A 11 2.86 10.08 19.43
N ILE A 12 3.43 8.91 19.72
CA ILE A 12 3.35 7.76 18.80
C ILE A 12 2.10 6.94 19.14
N VAL A 13 1.05 7.12 18.36
CA VAL A 13 0.00 6.11 18.22
C VAL A 13 0.39 5.22 17.06
N ALA A 14 0.85 4.02 17.40
CA ALA A 14 1.15 2.97 16.43
C ALA A 14 0.07 1.89 16.54
N SER A 15 -0.78 1.76 15.53
CA SER A 15 -1.65 0.60 15.40
C SER A 15 -1.15 -0.28 14.27
N ILE A 16 -0.90 -1.55 14.58
CA ILE A 16 -0.64 -2.56 13.57
C ILE A 16 -1.89 -3.42 13.49
N THR A 17 -2.57 -3.36 12.36
CA THR A 17 -3.63 -4.29 12.02
C THR A 17 -3.07 -5.27 10.99
N TRP A 18 -3.43 -6.54 11.15
CA TRP A 18 -3.13 -7.54 10.15
C TRP A 18 -4.40 -8.29 9.83
N GLN A 19 -4.58 -8.58 8.56
CA GLN A 19 -5.72 -9.34 8.07
C GLN A 19 -5.21 -10.40 7.09
N PRO A 20 -5.63 -11.66 7.23
CA PRO A 20 -5.40 -12.66 6.19
C PRO A 20 -5.97 -12.17 4.86
N PHE A 21 -5.22 -12.34 3.79
CA PHE A 21 -5.66 -12.08 2.42
C PHE A 21 -5.45 -13.36 1.58
N PRO A 22 -6.39 -14.32 1.65
CA PRO A 22 -6.29 -15.56 0.88
C PRO A 22 -6.29 -15.28 -0.62
N LYS A 23 -5.54 -16.07 -1.40
CA LYS A 23 -5.45 -15.93 -2.86
C LYS A 23 -6.80 -15.98 -3.58
N LYS A 24 -7.80 -16.62 -2.97
CA LYS A 24 -9.18 -16.65 -3.47
C LYS A 24 -9.80 -15.25 -3.64
N ILE A 25 -9.41 -14.28 -2.83
CA ILE A 25 -9.88 -12.89 -2.97
C ILE A 25 -9.39 -12.31 -4.30
N ALA A 26 -8.08 -12.44 -4.58
CA ALA A 26 -7.47 -12.01 -5.84
C ALA A 26 -8.01 -12.77 -7.06
N GLN A 27 -8.24 -14.09 -6.94
CA GLN A 27 -8.88 -14.89 -7.99
C GLN A 27 -10.27 -14.34 -8.33
N ARG A 28 -11.08 -14.07 -7.30
CA ARG A 28 -12.44 -13.57 -7.49
C ARG A 28 -12.47 -12.15 -8.05
N ALA A 29 -11.53 -11.29 -7.64
CA ALA A 29 -11.39 -9.96 -8.22
C ALA A 29 -11.17 -10.06 -9.74
N ARG A 30 -10.21 -10.88 -10.19
CA ARG A 30 -9.93 -11.08 -11.63
C ARG A 30 -11.13 -11.60 -12.42
N GLU A 31 -11.95 -12.48 -11.83
CA GLU A 31 -13.17 -12.97 -12.48
C GLU A 31 -14.26 -11.91 -12.65
N LEU A 32 -14.33 -10.94 -11.74
CA LEU A 32 -15.38 -9.92 -11.74
C LEU A 32 -14.96 -8.67 -12.51
N SER A 33 -13.83 -8.09 -12.11
CA SER A 33 -13.27 -6.88 -12.69
C SER A 33 -11.85 -6.71 -12.14
N PRO A 34 -10.84 -6.43 -12.99
CA PRO A 34 -9.49 -6.17 -12.50
C PRO A 34 -9.52 -5.00 -11.52
N ASP A 35 -9.23 -5.30 -10.26
CA ASP A 35 -9.19 -4.30 -9.20
C ASP A 35 -7.91 -3.45 -9.31
N LEU A 36 -7.91 -2.29 -8.65
CA LEU A 36 -6.80 -1.35 -8.75
C LEU A 36 -5.51 -1.88 -8.11
N ILE A 37 -5.63 -2.78 -7.13
CA ILE A 37 -4.52 -3.33 -6.35
C ILE A 37 -3.82 -4.45 -7.12
N ASP A 38 -4.55 -5.16 -7.99
CA ASP A 38 -4.13 -6.31 -8.78
C ASP A 38 -3.16 -7.22 -8.02
N ALA A 39 -3.63 -7.67 -6.85
CA ALA A 39 -2.90 -8.61 -6.03
C ALA A 39 -2.74 -9.95 -6.79
N ASP A 40 -1.57 -10.57 -6.69
CA ASP A 40 -1.34 -11.85 -7.36
C ASP A 40 -2.20 -12.97 -6.73
N ALA A 41 -2.76 -13.82 -7.59
CA ALA A 41 -3.70 -14.89 -7.24
C ALA A 41 -3.03 -16.27 -7.01
N ASP A 42 -1.70 -16.30 -6.95
CA ASP A 42 -0.86 -17.49 -6.82
C ASP A 42 -0.54 -17.83 -5.35
N VAL A 43 -0.47 -16.82 -4.48
CA VAL A 43 -0.05 -16.95 -3.08
C VAL A 43 -1.07 -16.37 -2.10
N ASP A 44 -1.21 -17.01 -0.94
CA ASP A 44 -1.92 -16.40 0.19
C ASP A 44 -1.05 -15.30 0.79
N ARG A 45 -1.66 -14.16 1.11
CA ARG A 45 -0.98 -12.97 1.65
C ARG A 45 -1.55 -12.61 3.02
N ILE A 46 -0.85 -11.72 3.70
CA ILE A 46 -1.37 -11.00 4.86
C ILE A 46 -1.26 -9.52 4.49
N ILE A 47 -2.34 -8.78 4.63
CA ILE A 47 -2.28 -7.32 4.56
C ILE A 47 -1.92 -6.85 5.96
N ILE A 48 -0.81 -6.14 6.07
CA ILE A 48 -0.39 -5.46 7.29
C ILE A 48 -0.62 -3.98 7.05
N GLU A 49 -1.49 -3.38 7.84
CA GLU A 49 -1.67 -1.94 7.91
C GLU A 49 -0.96 -1.46 9.18
N MET A 50 -0.09 -0.47 9.00
CA MET A 50 0.67 0.11 10.08
C MET A 50 0.37 1.60 10.09
N ASN A 51 -0.54 2.00 10.98
CA ASN A 51 -0.83 3.41 11.20
C ASN A 51 0.15 3.92 12.23
N TYR A 52 0.98 4.83 11.78
CA TYR A 52 1.95 5.46 12.63
C TYR A 52 1.77 6.97 12.54
N ALA A 53 1.39 7.57 13.66
CA ALA A 53 1.62 8.99 13.86
C ALA A 53 3.13 9.17 14.11
N PHE A 54 3.85 9.61 13.09
CA PHE A 54 5.30 9.85 13.15
C PHE A 54 5.63 11.34 13.05
N THR A 55 6.76 11.70 13.62
CA THR A 55 7.65 12.73 13.07
C THR A 55 8.63 12.08 12.05
N PRO A 56 9.11 12.80 11.02
CA PRO A 56 9.25 12.33 9.62
C PRO A 56 10.29 11.25 9.18
N GLN A 57 10.67 10.21 9.94
CA GLN A 57 11.98 9.51 9.70
C GLN A 57 12.07 8.01 9.27
N SER A 58 11.02 7.20 9.02
CA SER A 58 11.18 5.71 9.09
C SER A 58 10.83 4.79 7.87
N LEU A 59 10.67 5.24 6.61
CA LEU A 59 10.09 4.39 5.53
C LEU A 59 11.03 3.36 4.80
N ALA A 60 12.34 3.28 5.09
CA ALA A 60 13.32 2.73 4.12
C ALA A 60 13.64 1.21 4.14
N ARG A 61 12.92 0.33 4.88
CA ARG A 61 13.45 -1.03 5.18
C ARG A 61 13.04 -2.19 4.26
N VAL A 62 11.93 -2.12 3.52
CA VAL A 62 11.37 -3.30 2.79
C VAL A 62 12.16 -3.69 1.54
N LEU A 63 12.59 -2.71 0.73
CA LEU A 63 13.32 -2.96 -0.51
C LEU A 63 14.68 -3.63 -0.26
N GLY A 64 15.33 -3.32 0.87
CA GLY A 64 16.61 -3.94 1.24
C GLY A 64 16.51 -5.46 1.41
N TRP A 65 15.40 -5.96 1.97
CA TRP A 65 15.22 -7.40 2.19
C TRP A 65 14.93 -8.19 0.91
N GLN A 66 14.35 -7.56 -0.12
CA GLN A 66 14.23 -8.18 -1.44
C GLN A 66 15.60 -8.28 -2.12
N THR A 67 16.41 -7.21 -2.07
CA THR A 67 17.79 -7.24 -2.58
C THR A 67 18.66 -8.30 -1.91
N GLU A 68 18.47 -8.51 -0.61
CA GLU A 68 19.19 -9.53 0.18
C GLU A 68 18.67 -10.97 -0.05
N GLY A 69 17.64 -11.17 -0.88
CA GLY A 69 17.04 -12.48 -1.15
C GLY A 69 16.27 -13.09 0.04
N LYS A 70 15.99 -12.29 1.07
CA LYS A 70 15.23 -12.72 2.26
C LYS A 70 13.72 -12.69 2.04
N LEU A 71 13.28 -11.94 1.04
CA LEU A 71 11.90 -11.87 0.58
C LEU A 71 11.87 -12.06 -0.93
N SER A 72 10.83 -12.75 -1.41
CA SER A 72 10.54 -12.88 -2.83
C SER A 72 10.37 -11.51 -3.48
N ASP A 73 10.84 -11.36 -4.72
CA ASP A 73 10.47 -10.21 -5.53
C ASP A 73 9.00 -10.32 -5.90
N ALA A 74 8.18 -9.52 -5.22
CA ALA A 74 6.74 -9.54 -5.31
C ALA A 74 6.26 -8.10 -5.38
N TYR A 75 5.15 -7.90 -6.08
CA TYR A 75 4.53 -6.58 -6.18
C TYR A 75 4.02 -6.11 -4.80
N LEU A 76 4.44 -4.91 -4.40
CA LEU A 76 4.17 -4.29 -3.10
C LEU A 76 3.28 -3.04 -3.25
N PRO A 77 1.96 -3.20 -3.41
CA PRO A 77 1.04 -2.08 -3.49
C PRO A 77 0.95 -1.35 -2.14
N VAL A 78 0.68 -0.04 -2.20
CA VAL A 78 0.30 0.74 -1.02
C VAL A 78 -1.22 0.82 -1.00
N PHE A 79 -1.82 0.71 0.18
CA PHE A 79 -3.27 0.86 0.35
C PHE A 79 -3.60 2.31 0.75
N MET A 80 -4.49 2.97 0.02
CA MET A 80 -4.72 4.42 0.13
C MET A 80 -5.47 4.85 1.40
N ASN A 81 -5.95 3.91 2.21
CA ASN A 81 -6.77 4.19 3.39
C ASN A 81 -6.07 5.05 4.47
N CYS A 82 -4.73 5.14 4.43
CA CYS A 82 -3.92 6.03 5.27
C CYS A 82 -2.72 6.62 4.48
N GLY A 83 -2.95 7.07 3.25
CA GLY A 83 -1.92 7.69 2.43
C GLY A 83 -1.36 8.97 3.05
N PHE A 84 -0.10 8.98 3.48
CA PHE A 84 0.59 10.21 3.80
C PHE A 84 0.92 10.92 2.49
N TYR A 85 0.56 12.19 2.32
CA TYR A 85 0.67 12.95 1.04
C TYR A 85 2.07 12.93 0.37
N ARG A 86 3.14 12.54 1.09
CA ARG A 86 4.50 12.39 0.53
C ARG A 86 4.80 10.98 -0.01
N GLN A 87 3.90 10.02 0.16
CA GLN A 87 4.02 8.69 -0.39
C GLN A 87 3.48 8.67 -1.81
N ASP A 88 4.32 8.28 -2.77
CA ASP A 88 3.91 8.14 -4.18
C ASP A 88 3.04 6.88 -4.35
N TYR A 89 1.73 7.04 -4.11
CA TYR A 89 0.74 5.98 -4.25
C TYR A 89 0.62 5.52 -5.72
N PHE A 90 0.43 6.46 -6.65
CA PHE A 90 0.21 6.15 -8.07
C PHE A 90 1.45 5.56 -8.75
N GLY A 91 2.66 5.99 -8.36
CA GLY A 91 3.92 5.43 -8.84
C GLY A 91 4.18 4.01 -8.35
N ARG A 92 3.42 3.53 -7.36
CA ARG A 92 3.44 2.13 -6.92
C ARG A 92 2.37 1.27 -7.56
N LEU A 93 1.40 1.83 -8.29
CA LEU A 93 0.48 1.04 -9.12
C LEU A 93 1.22 0.32 -10.25
N ARG A 94 0.76 -0.88 -10.63
CA ARG A 94 1.23 -1.55 -11.87
C ARG A 94 1.06 -0.64 -13.09
N PRO A 95 1.86 -0.80 -14.15
CA PRO A 95 1.80 0.09 -15.32
C PRO A 95 0.39 0.22 -15.93
N GLU A 96 -0.35 -0.89 -16.03
CA GLU A 96 -1.72 -0.91 -16.57
C GLU A 96 -2.72 -0.20 -15.66
N SER A 97 -2.68 -0.48 -14.35
CA SER A 97 -3.52 0.18 -13.33
C SER A 97 -3.20 1.68 -13.23
N ARG A 98 -1.93 2.06 -13.40
CA ARG A 98 -1.50 3.47 -13.45
C ARG A 98 -2.03 4.18 -14.70
N ALA A 99 -1.98 3.52 -15.85
CA ALA A 99 -2.54 4.06 -17.09
C ALA A 99 -4.06 4.24 -16.97
N LEU A 100 -4.75 3.27 -16.38
CA LEU A 100 -6.18 3.35 -16.09
C LEU A 100 -6.50 4.51 -15.14
N ALA A 101 -5.80 4.61 -14.01
CA ALA A 101 -5.98 5.67 -13.04
C ALA A 101 -5.75 7.05 -13.66
N LYS A 102 -4.69 7.20 -14.47
CA LYS A 102 -4.39 8.44 -15.18
C LYS A 102 -5.49 8.81 -16.18
N ARG A 103 -5.96 7.86 -16.98
CA ARG A 103 -7.04 8.09 -17.95
C ARG A 103 -8.32 8.52 -17.25
N VAL A 104 -8.75 7.78 -16.23
CA VAL A 104 -9.96 8.10 -15.47
C VAL A 104 -9.85 9.50 -14.86
N ALA A 105 -8.70 9.84 -14.23
CA ALA A 105 -8.48 11.18 -13.69
C ALA A 105 -8.60 12.27 -14.76
N GLN A 106 -8.07 12.05 -15.98
CA GLN A 106 -8.20 12.99 -17.09
C GLN A 106 -9.66 13.12 -17.58
N ASP A 107 -10.42 12.04 -17.56
CA ASP A 107 -11.81 12.02 -18.02
C ASP A 107 -12.77 12.68 -17.02
N VAL A 108 -12.59 12.43 -15.71
CA VAL A 108 -13.55 12.85 -14.66
C VAL A 108 -13.09 14.02 -13.80
N ASP A 109 -11.78 14.29 -13.73
CA ASP A 109 -11.20 15.42 -13.00
C ASP A 109 -10.14 16.18 -13.85
N PRO A 110 -10.50 16.68 -15.04
CA PRO A 110 -9.55 17.30 -15.97
C PRO A 110 -8.87 18.55 -15.40
N ASN A 111 -9.50 19.20 -14.42
CA ASN A 111 -8.99 20.40 -13.75
C ASN A 111 -8.26 20.09 -12.44
N GLY A 112 -8.12 18.81 -12.06
CA GLY A 112 -7.39 18.38 -10.87
C GLY A 112 -7.97 18.85 -9.54
N LEU A 113 -9.29 19.03 -9.45
CA LEU A 113 -9.99 19.47 -8.25
C LEU A 113 -9.73 18.52 -7.07
N PHE A 114 -9.80 17.21 -7.30
CA PHE A 114 -9.60 16.22 -6.25
C PHE A 114 -8.14 16.09 -5.91
N CYS A 115 -7.27 15.92 -6.92
CA CYS A 115 -5.81 15.86 -6.72
C CYS A 115 -5.29 17.03 -5.87
N THR A 116 -5.73 18.26 -6.18
CA THR A 116 -5.30 19.47 -5.48
C THR A 116 -5.83 19.56 -4.04
N ARG A 117 -7.00 18.97 -3.76
CA ARG A 117 -7.65 19.03 -2.44
C ARG A 117 -7.35 17.83 -1.54
N THR A 118 -6.98 16.69 -2.10
CA THR A 118 -6.72 15.44 -1.35
C THR A 118 -5.25 15.07 -1.27
N GLY A 119 -4.35 15.81 -1.93
CA GLY A 119 -2.90 15.66 -1.77
C GLY A 119 -2.28 14.59 -2.68
N GLY A 120 -2.87 14.35 -3.85
CA GLY A 120 -2.49 13.29 -4.77
C GLY A 120 -3.39 12.09 -4.64
#